data_AF-A0A8I1LTF6-F1
#
_entry.id   AF-A0A8I1LTF6-F1
#
_cell.length_a   1.000
_cell.length_b   1.000
_cell.length_c   1.000
_cell.angle_alpha   90.00
_cell.angle_beta   90.00
_cell.angle_gamma   90.00
#
_symmetry.space_group_name_H-M   'P 1'
#
loop_
_entity.id
_entity.type
_entity.pdbx_description
1 polymer ?
#
loop_
_entity_poly.entity_id
_entity_poly.type
_entity_poly.pdbx_seq_one_letter_code
_entity_poly.pdbx_strand_id
1 'polypeptide(L)'
;MLNTGLRTAEALGLINSDIDLEKKVMHIQRGAKEAQKRDGTERKSGREIVVGKLKTASSKRIVPLNETAIQAIIELRSERYFGEDAPLIPDADGNFTRPLNLRKRFYSILDAAGIEKKGLHSLRHTFATKLVTGV
;
A
#
# COMPACT_ATOMS: atom_id res chain seq x y z
N MET A 1 -0.52 -1.01 -7.10
CA MET A 1 -1.85 -0.36 -7.01
C MET A 1 -2.60 -0.41 -8.33
N LEU A 2 -2.00 0.03 -9.45
CA LEU A 2 -2.64 0.01 -10.77
C LEU A 2 -3.05 -1.39 -11.26
N ASN A 3 -2.36 -2.44 -10.81
CA ASN A 3 -2.64 -3.84 -11.16
C ASN A 3 -3.42 -4.63 -10.09
N THR A 4 -3.73 -4.01 -8.95
CA THR A 4 -4.29 -4.71 -7.77
C THR A 4 -5.49 -4.01 -7.16
N GLY A 5 -5.79 -2.78 -7.59
CA GLY A 5 -6.92 -2.00 -7.10
C GLY A 5 -6.86 -1.62 -5.62
N LEU A 6 -5.73 -1.76 -4.93
CA LEU A 6 -5.63 -1.50 -3.49
C LEU A 6 -5.91 -0.04 -3.13
N ARG A 7 -6.46 0.18 -1.93
CA ARG A 7 -6.48 1.51 -1.29
C ARG A 7 -5.08 1.81 -0.74
N THR A 8 -4.73 3.09 -0.62
CA THR A 8 -3.41 3.51 -0.09
C THR A 8 -3.12 2.93 1.29
N ALA A 9 -4.10 2.94 2.21
CA ALA A 9 -3.92 2.37 3.53
C ALA A 9 -3.72 0.84 3.52
N GLU A 10 -4.35 0.13 2.57
CA GLU A 10 -4.17 -1.31 2.40
C GLU A 10 -2.77 -1.61 1.86
N ALA A 11 -2.34 -0.89 0.82
CA ALA A 11 -1.00 -1.03 0.25
C ALA A 11 0.11 -0.76 1.28
N LEU A 12 -0.07 0.27 2.11
CA LEU A 12 0.86 0.59 3.20
C LEU A 12 0.76 -0.37 4.38
N GLY A 13 -0.32 -1.15 4.50
CA GLY A 13 -0.50 -2.13 5.57
C GLY A 13 0.00 -3.53 5.22
N LEU A 14 0.31 -3.80 3.95
CA LEU A 14 0.81 -5.11 3.52
C LEU A 14 2.18 -5.40 4.14
N ILE A 15 2.32 -6.61 4.66
CA ILE A 15 3.61 -7.20 5.03
C ILE A 15 4.00 -8.27 4.03
N ASN A 16 5.26 -8.69 4.02
CA ASN A 16 5.75 -9.68 3.06
C ASN A 16 4.98 -11.01 3.16
N SER A 17 4.68 -11.48 4.38
CA SER A 17 3.95 -12.73 4.61
C SER A 17 2.48 -12.71 4.18
N ASP A 18 1.93 -11.55 3.79
CA ASP A 18 0.59 -11.50 3.18
C ASP A 18 0.57 -11.97 1.73
N ILE A 19 1.73 -12.15 1.08
CA ILE A 19 1.84 -12.43 -0.36
C ILE A 19 2.30 -13.88 -0.57
N ASP A 20 1.44 -14.64 -1.24
CA ASP A 20 1.71 -16.00 -1.69
C ASP A 20 1.99 -15.95 -3.21
N LEU A 21 3.27 -16.00 -3.57
CA LEU A 21 3.71 -15.95 -4.96
C LEU A 21 3.43 -17.26 -5.71
N GLU A 22 3.36 -18.40 -5.01
CA GLU A 22 3.05 -19.69 -5.61
C GLU A 22 1.58 -19.75 -6.02
N LYS A 23 0.69 -19.36 -5.11
CA LYS A 23 -0.76 -19.27 -5.39
C LYS A 23 -1.15 -18.00 -6.15
N LYS A 24 -0.20 -17.09 -6.39
CA LYS A 24 -0.39 -15.80 -7.06
C LYS A 24 -1.50 -14.96 -6.42
N VAL A 25 -1.51 -14.88 -5.08
CA VAL A 25 -2.50 -14.11 -4.33
C VAL A 25 -1.86 -13.25 -3.24
N MET A 26 -2.55 -12.17 -2.85
CA MET A 26 -2.24 -11.41 -1.65
C MET A 26 -3.44 -11.30 -0.71
N HIS A 27 -3.17 -11.37 0.59
CA HIS A 27 -4.17 -11.34 1.65
C HIS A 27 -4.25 -9.93 2.26
N ILE A 28 -5.39 -9.27 2.08
CA ILE A 28 -5.60 -7.92 2.60
C ILE A 28 -6.12 -8.03 4.04
N GLN A 29 -5.23 -7.88 5.02
CA GLN A 29 -5.57 -8.15 6.43
C GLN A 29 -5.63 -6.91 7.33
N ARG A 30 -4.81 -5.91 7.02
CA ARG A 30 -4.58 -4.72 7.83
C ARG A 30 -4.43 -3.48 6.95
N GLY A 31 -4.49 -2.33 7.58
CA GLY A 31 -4.19 -1.05 6.94
C GLY A 31 -3.31 -0.19 7.82
N ALA A 32 -2.42 0.58 7.20
CA ALA A 32 -1.61 1.59 7.86
C ALA A 32 -2.14 2.99 7.54
N LYS A 33 -2.33 3.81 8.58
CA LYS A 33 -2.79 5.19 8.46
C LYS A 33 -2.06 6.08 9.44
N GLU A 34 -2.03 7.37 9.15
CA GLU A 34 -1.52 8.35 10.09
C GLU A 34 -2.64 8.82 11.02
N ALA A 35 -2.38 8.87 12.33
CA ALA A 35 -3.31 9.35 13.34
C ALA A 35 -2.62 10.31 14.31
N GLN A 36 -3.41 11.16 14.97
CA GLN A 36 -2.93 12.01 16.05
C GLN A 36 -2.51 11.13 17.22
N LYS A 37 -1.32 11.37 17.79
CA LYS A 37 -0.89 10.69 19.02
C LYS A 37 -1.88 10.98 20.15
N ARG A 38 -2.24 9.94 20.90
CA ARG A 38 -3.11 10.07 22.07
C ARG A 38 -2.53 9.35 23.28
N ASP A 39 -2.81 9.89 24.45
CA ASP A 39 -2.58 9.22 25.74
C ASP A 39 -3.92 9.19 26.47
N GLY A 40 -4.55 8.00 26.52
CA GLY A 40 -5.97 7.89 26.86
C GLY A 40 -6.85 8.75 25.94
N THR A 41 -7.52 9.75 26.52
CA THR A 41 -8.38 10.70 25.80
C THR A 41 -7.66 11.98 25.39
N GLU A 42 -6.46 12.23 25.89
CA GLU A 42 -5.71 13.47 25.64
C GLU A 42 -4.95 13.43 24.33
N ARG A 43 -4.95 14.56 23.61
CA ARG A 43 -4.18 14.72 22.37
C ARG A 43 -2.75 15.11 22.71
N LYS A 44 -1.78 14.33 22.21
CA LYS A 44 -0.36 14.70 22.25
C LYS A 44 0.10 15.32 20.94
N SER A 45 1.16 16.13 21.01
CA SER A 45 1.77 16.72 19.82
C SER A 45 2.33 15.63 18.90
N GLY A 46 2.20 15.86 17.59
CA GLY A 46 2.69 14.97 16.56
C GLY A 46 1.72 13.86 16.11
N ARG A 47 2.15 13.15 15.07
CA ARG A 47 1.40 12.08 14.41
C ARG A 47 2.19 10.79 14.38
N GLU A 48 1.49 9.68 14.51
CA GLU A 48 2.03 8.32 14.46
C GLU A 48 1.34 7.49 13.38
N ILE A 49 2.03 6.43 12.96
CA ILE A 49 1.45 5.43 12.08
C ILE A 49 0.72 4.42 12.95
N VAL A 50 -0.58 4.30 12.71
CA VAL A 50 -1.41 3.28 13.34
C VAL A 50 -1.64 2.19 12.32
N VAL A 51 -1.11 1.00 12.64
CA VAL A 51 -1.40 -0.23 11.90
C VAL A 51 -2.50 -0.96 12.65
N GLY A 52 -3.59 -1.26 11.96
CA GLY A 52 -4.73 -1.90 12.59
C GLY A 52 -5.48 -2.81 11.63
N LYS A 53 -6.30 -3.68 12.22
CA LYS A 53 -7.28 -4.47 11.47
C LYS A 53 -8.18 -3.50 10.68
N LEU A 54 -8.55 -3.91 9.47
CA LEU A 54 -9.48 -3.14 8.66
C LEU A 54 -10.82 -3.02 9.39
N LYS A 55 -11.52 -1.89 9.19
CA LYS A 55 -12.71 -1.49 9.98
C LYS A 55 -13.83 -2.54 10.02
N THR A 56 -13.90 -3.45 9.04
CA THR A 56 -14.95 -4.46 8.93
C THR A 56 -14.39 -5.79 8.41
N ALA A 57 -15.04 -6.90 8.74
CA ALA A 57 -14.73 -8.22 8.17
C ALA A 57 -14.77 -8.22 6.63
N SER A 58 -15.70 -7.45 6.04
CA SER A 58 -15.83 -7.27 4.58
C SER A 58 -14.64 -6.57 3.91
N SER A 59 -13.76 -5.94 4.69
CA SER A 59 -12.55 -5.32 4.15
C SER A 59 -11.42 -6.33 3.96
N LYS A 60 -11.48 -7.47 4.67
CA LYS A 60 -10.54 -8.58 4.47
C LYS A 60 -10.90 -9.35 3.22
N ARG A 61 -9.93 -9.53 2.33
CA ARG A 61 -10.15 -10.22 1.06
C ARG A 61 -8.83 -10.77 0.51
N ILE A 62 -8.97 -11.70 -0.42
CA ILE A 62 -7.87 -12.19 -1.25
C ILE A 62 -7.91 -11.40 -2.56
N VAL A 63 -6.75 -10.93 -3.02
CA VAL A 63 -6.60 -10.25 -4.32
C VAL A 63 -5.67 -11.11 -5.19
N PRO A 64 -6.13 -11.60 -6.36
CA PRO A 64 -5.27 -12.31 -7.29
C PRO A 64 -4.24 -11.35 -7.90
N LEU A 65 -3.05 -11.88 -8.18
CA LEU A 65 -1.93 -11.13 -8.74
C LEU A 65 -1.73 -11.50 -10.21
N ASN A 66 -1.76 -10.50 -11.08
CA ASN A 66 -1.29 -10.66 -12.45
C ASN A 66 0.25 -10.64 -12.50
N GLU A 67 0.82 -10.99 -13.65
CA GLU A 67 2.27 -11.09 -13.83
C GLU A 67 2.99 -9.76 -13.55
N THR A 68 2.43 -8.63 -13.99
CA THR A 68 3.00 -7.31 -13.71
C THR A 68 3.01 -6.99 -12.20
N ALA A 69 1.99 -7.40 -11.44
CA ALA A 69 1.97 -7.22 -10.00
C ALA A 69 3.00 -8.12 -9.29
N ILE A 70 3.15 -9.36 -9.75
CA ILE A 70 4.16 -10.30 -9.23
C ILE A 70 5.56 -9.74 -9.46
N GLN A 71 5.85 -9.30 -10.68
CA GLN A 71 7.15 -8.75 -11.05
C GLN A 71 7.49 -7.51 -10.20
N ALA A 72 6.54 -6.59 -10.03
CA ALA A 72 6.72 -5.42 -9.18
C ALA A 72 6.96 -5.79 -7.71
N ILE A 73 6.33 -6.86 -7.19
CA ILE A 73 6.57 -7.35 -5.83
C ILE A 73 7.99 -7.92 -5.70
N ILE A 74 8.44 -8.69 -6.69
CA ILE A 74 9.80 -9.25 -6.72
C ILE A 74 10.83 -8.12 -6.73
N GLU A 75 10.63 -7.11 -7.58
CA GLU A 75 11.51 -5.94 -7.65
C GLU A 75 11.55 -5.19 -6.32
N LEU A 76 10.40 -4.89 -5.72
CA LEU A 76 10.34 -4.24 -4.40
C LEU A 76 11.10 -5.01 -3.32
N ARG A 77 10.95 -6.35 -3.28
CA ARG A 77 11.67 -7.21 -2.34
C ARG A 77 13.16 -7.26 -2.63
N SER A 78 13.58 -7.23 -3.89
CA SER A 78 14.99 -7.19 -4.26
C SER A 78 15.67 -5.89 -3.83
N GLU A 79 14.94 -4.77 -3.85
CA GLU A 79 15.46 -3.47 -3.41
C GLU A 79 15.49 -3.33 -1.89
N ARG A 80 14.40 -3.73 -1.22
CA ARG A 80 14.22 -3.55 0.22
C ARG A 80 13.36 -4.65 0.84
N TYR A 81 14.02 -5.67 1.37
CA TYR A 81 13.39 -6.74 2.14
C TYR A 81 13.98 -6.83 3.55
N PHE A 82 13.11 -6.69 4.55
CA PHE A 82 13.48 -6.70 5.98
C PHE A 82 12.86 -7.90 6.73
N GLY A 83 12.49 -8.96 6.00
CA GLY A 83 11.86 -10.15 6.55
C GLY A 83 10.36 -10.24 6.28
N GLU A 84 9.79 -11.38 6.63
CA GLU A 84 8.39 -11.75 6.36
C GLU A 84 7.37 -10.87 7.11
N ASP A 85 7.68 -10.46 8.34
CA ASP A 85 6.82 -9.61 9.15
C ASP A 85 6.99 -8.10 8.88
N ALA A 86 7.95 -7.74 8.03
CA ALA A 86 8.18 -6.36 7.65
C ALA A 86 7.21 -5.90 6.54
N PRO A 87 6.91 -4.58 6.46
CA PRO A 87 6.06 -4.03 5.41
C PRO A 87 6.65 -4.29 4.02
N LEU A 88 5.79 -4.54 3.03
CA LEU A 88 6.19 -4.63 1.62
C LEU A 88 6.74 -3.29 1.10
N ILE A 89 6.23 -2.18 1.63
CA ILE A 89 6.66 -0.82 1.29
C ILE A 89 7.25 -0.18 2.56
N PRO A 90 8.48 -0.54 2.95
CA PRO A 90 9.08 -0.06 4.17
C PRO A 90 9.60 1.39 4.02
N ASP A 91 9.85 2.04 5.16
CA ASP A 91 10.75 3.19 5.22
C ASP A 91 12.23 2.76 5.20
N ALA A 92 13.14 3.69 5.51
CA ALA A 92 14.57 3.42 5.45
C ALA A 92 15.03 2.38 6.48
N ASP A 93 14.29 2.24 7.58
CA ASP A 93 14.65 1.43 8.75
C ASP A 93 13.85 0.11 8.79
N GLY A 94 13.11 -0.22 7.73
CA GLY A 94 12.28 -1.42 7.66
C GLY A 94 10.91 -1.29 8.33
N ASN A 95 10.53 -0.09 8.79
CA ASN A 95 9.25 0.17 9.44
C ASN A 95 8.16 0.58 8.45
N PHE A 96 6.92 0.68 8.93
CA PHE A 96 5.81 1.17 8.10
C PHE A 96 6.09 2.61 7.65
N THR A 97 5.93 2.90 6.36
CA THR A 97 6.14 4.26 5.85
C THR A 97 4.90 5.15 6.02
N ARG A 98 5.13 6.46 6.19
CA ARG A 98 4.04 7.43 6.30
C ARG A 98 3.29 7.56 4.96
N PRO A 99 1.95 7.68 4.95
CA PRO A 99 1.19 7.94 3.72
C PRO A 99 1.66 9.18 2.95
N LEU A 100 2.13 10.21 3.66
CA LEU A 100 2.73 11.41 3.05
C LEU A 100 3.96 11.07 2.21
N ASN A 101 4.82 10.15 2.66
CA ASN A 101 6.05 9.78 1.95
C ASN A 101 5.71 9.08 0.63
N LEU A 102 4.76 8.14 0.65
CA LEU A 102 4.29 7.47 -0.57
C LEU A 102 3.69 8.48 -1.56
N ARG A 103 2.89 9.45 -1.08
CA ARG A 103 2.33 10.51 -1.92
C ARG A 103 3.41 11.41 -2.52
N LYS A 104 4.42 11.81 -1.73
CA LYS A 104 5.55 12.62 -2.22
C LYS A 104 6.31 11.87 -3.32
N ARG A 105 6.64 10.59 -3.10
CA ARG A 105 7.28 9.74 -4.12
C ARG A 105 6.45 9.66 -5.39
N PHE A 106 5.14 9.45 -5.28
CA PHE A 106 4.24 9.42 -6.43
C PHE A 106 4.25 10.75 -7.20
N TYR A 107 4.20 11.89 -6.52
CA TYR A 107 4.23 13.19 -7.19
C TYR A 107 5.58 13.47 -7.85
N SER A 108 6.69 13.06 -7.25
CA SER A 108 8.00 13.14 -7.91
C SER A 108 8.06 12.30 -9.19
N ILE A 109 7.41 11.13 -9.22
CA ILE A 109 7.31 10.30 -10.43
C ILE A 109 6.45 10.99 -11.49
N LEU A 110 5.31 11.57 -11.12
CA LEU A 110 4.45 12.31 -12.05
C LEU A 110 5.18 13.53 -12.64
N ASP A 111 5.86 14.31 -11.79
CA ASP A 111 6.63 15.49 -12.19
C ASP A 111 7.75 15.10 -13.17
N ALA A 112 8.50 14.03 -12.87
CA ALA A 112 9.55 13.52 -13.74
C ALA A 112 9.02 12.99 -15.09
N ALA A 113 7.78 12.49 -15.11
CA ALA A 113 7.11 12.01 -16.32
C ALA A 113 6.36 13.11 -17.09
N GLY A 114 6.34 14.36 -16.60
CA GLY A 114 5.56 15.45 -17.20
C GLY A 114 4.03 15.27 -17.11
N ILE A 115 3.57 14.49 -16.13
CA ILE A 115 2.14 14.16 -15.95
C ILE A 115 1.53 15.10 -14.91
N GLU A 116 0.34 15.63 -15.20
CA GLU A 116 -0.43 16.44 -14.26
C GLU A 116 -0.68 15.71 -12.93
N LYS A 117 -0.53 16.42 -11.82
CA LYS A 117 -0.70 15.87 -10.47
C LYS A 117 -2.12 15.36 -10.25
N LYS A 118 -2.24 14.04 -10.11
CA LYS A 118 -3.46 13.36 -9.64
C LYS A 118 -3.18 12.70 -8.30
N GLY A 119 -4.21 12.55 -7.45
CA GLY A 119 -4.05 11.84 -6.18
C GLY A 119 -3.80 10.34 -6.39
N LEU A 120 -3.09 9.67 -5.47
CA LEU A 120 -2.80 8.23 -5.52
C LEU A 120 -4.03 7.33 -5.78
N HIS A 121 -5.22 7.79 -5.40
CA HIS A 121 -6.47 7.06 -5.64
C HIS A 121 -6.83 6.93 -7.13
N SER A 122 -6.27 7.79 -8.00
CA SER A 122 -6.45 7.70 -9.46
C SER A 122 -6.02 6.34 -10.00
N LEU A 123 -4.94 5.75 -9.47
CA LEU A 123 -4.46 4.42 -9.88
C LEU A 123 -5.51 3.33 -9.63
N ARG A 124 -6.28 3.45 -8.55
CA ARG A 124 -7.38 2.51 -8.24
C ARG A 124 -8.57 2.73 -9.17
N HIS A 125 -8.91 3.98 -9.47
CA HIS A 125 -9.96 4.27 -10.44
C HIS A 125 -9.59 3.70 -11.82
N THR A 126 -8.36 3.91 -12.28
CA THR A 126 -7.89 3.35 -13.54
C THR A 126 -7.96 1.82 -13.55
N PHE A 127 -7.55 1.15 -12.47
CA PHE A 127 -7.70 -0.31 -12.36
C PHE A 127 -9.17 -0.74 -12.51
N ALA A 128 -10.09 -0.09 -11.79
CA ALA A 128 -11.51 -0.43 -11.87
C ALA A 128 -12.09 -0.18 -13.28
N THR A 129 -11.71 0.93 -13.93
CA THR A 129 -12.10 1.23 -15.30
C THR A 129 -11.60 0.15 -16.25
N LYS A 130 -10.31 -0.23 -16.18
CA LYS A 130 -9.73 -1.29 -17.02
C LYS A 130 -10.47 -2.63 -16.89
N LEU A 131 -10.86 -3.01 -15.67
CA LEU A 131 -11.64 -4.23 -15.46
C LEU A 131 -13.04 -4.16 -16.07
N VAL A 132 -13.69 -3.00 -16.03
CA VAL A 132 -15.03 -2.82 -16.62
C VAL A 132 -14.95 -2.73 -18.14
N THR A 133 -13.92 -2.09 -18.69
CA THR A 133 -13.76 -1.89 -20.14
C THR A 133 -13.07 -3.05 -20.84
N GLY A 134 -12.42 -3.96 -20.10
CA GLY A 134 -11.71 -5.12 -20.67
C GLY A 134 -10.40 -4.78 -21.40
N VAL A 135 -9.76 -3.64 -21.06
CA VAL A 135 -8.53 -3.13 -21.70
C VAL A 135 -7.37 -3.07 -20.72
#